data_AF-A0A2T6DDB4-F1
#
_entry.id   AF-A0A2T6DDB4-F1
#
_cell.length_a   1.000
_cell.length_b   1.000
_cell.length_c   1.000
_cell.angle_alpha   90.00
_cell.angle_beta   90.00
_cell.angle_gamma   90.00
#
_symmetry.space_group_name_H-M   'P 1'
#
loop_
_entity.id
_entity.type
_entity.pdbx_description
1 polymer ?
#
loop_
_entity_poly.entity_id
_entity_poly.type
_entity_poly.pdbx_seq_one_letter_code
_entity_poly.pdbx_strand_id
1 'polypeptide(L)'
;MTGGQTYNTSNAGYATGALTGLGTQTGVTVAMWVKFSASALTSNARLFVLGASDVGAAGSVGLSLNGAGKLNVYVDGGSTADTINLGPTLSADTWYFIALTYDGTSSGSTNSTVQGAATTDGNTKNGQLYVGTATSAVTDTPVKIGLTGPNYNDSRGSIDFGASTALYLGNRADYTRGLNGMIDDVSIYSGVLSQTSLDNLRLASVPEPGVAAMLAIGAGGLLFLRNRRKVS
;
A
#
# COMPACT_ATOMS: atom_id res chain seq x y z
N MET A 1 -16.29 22.35 9.66
CA MET A 1 -16.31 22.49 8.19
C MET A 1 -16.12 21.11 7.60
N THR A 2 -17.20 20.41 7.29
CA THR A 2 -17.19 19.09 6.65
C THR A 2 -17.04 19.26 5.15
N GLY A 3 -15.79 19.32 4.67
CA GLY A 3 -15.52 19.19 3.24
C GLY A 3 -15.89 17.78 2.81
N GLY A 4 -16.97 17.63 2.04
CA GLY A 4 -17.37 16.34 1.50
C GLY A 4 -16.25 15.77 0.63
N GLN A 5 -15.70 14.62 1.02
CA GLN A 5 -14.72 13.90 0.21
C GLN A 5 -15.38 13.54 -1.13
N THR A 6 -14.77 13.96 -2.23
CA THR A 6 -15.25 13.64 -3.58
C THR A 6 -14.82 12.21 -3.92
N TYR A 7 -15.79 11.35 -4.22
CA TYR A 7 -15.54 9.95 -4.59
C TYR A 7 -15.49 9.81 -6.11
N ASN A 8 -14.53 9.05 -6.65
CA ASN A 8 -14.53 8.72 -8.08
C ASN A 8 -15.35 7.44 -8.32
N THR A 9 -16.53 7.59 -8.91
CA THR A 9 -17.42 6.47 -9.28
C THR A 9 -17.51 6.25 -10.79
N SER A 10 -17.10 7.24 -11.61
CA SER A 10 -17.33 7.23 -13.06
C SER A 10 -16.09 6.85 -13.89
N ASN A 11 -14.88 6.95 -13.35
CA ASN A 11 -13.62 6.67 -14.07
C ASN A 11 -12.64 5.81 -13.26
N ALA A 12 -13.11 5.03 -12.28
CA ALA A 12 -12.25 4.17 -11.49
C ALA A 12 -12.29 2.72 -12.00
N GLY A 13 -11.16 2.23 -12.51
CA GLY A 13 -10.98 0.81 -12.80
C GLY A 13 -10.90 0.01 -11.50
N TYR A 14 -11.35 -1.24 -11.55
CA TYR A 14 -11.18 -2.19 -10.45
C TYR A 14 -10.84 -3.58 -11.00
N ALA A 15 -10.17 -4.37 -10.16
CA ALA A 15 -10.05 -5.80 -10.36
C ALA A 15 -10.58 -6.50 -9.10
N THR A 16 -11.24 -7.63 -9.26
CA THR A 16 -11.71 -8.43 -8.13
C THR A 16 -11.59 -9.91 -8.40
N GLY A 17 -11.40 -10.69 -7.34
CA GLY A 17 -11.31 -12.14 -7.40
C GLY A 17 -11.67 -12.78 -6.05
N ALA A 18 -12.06 -14.05 -6.09
CA ALA A 18 -12.27 -14.85 -4.89
C ALA A 18 -10.97 -15.56 -4.50
N LEU A 19 -10.62 -15.48 -3.22
CA LEU A 19 -9.56 -16.26 -2.59
C LEU A 19 -10.24 -17.28 -1.68
N THR A 20 -10.01 -18.56 -1.97
CA THR A 20 -10.62 -19.67 -1.23
C THR A 20 -9.60 -20.32 -0.30
N GLY A 21 -10.05 -20.78 0.87
CA GLY A 21 -9.21 -21.53 1.80
C GLY A 21 -8.17 -20.71 2.58
N LEU A 22 -8.33 -19.38 2.66
CA LEU A 22 -7.46 -18.56 3.52
C LEU A 22 -7.69 -18.88 5.01
N GLY A 23 -8.94 -19.04 5.46
CA GLY A 23 -9.24 -19.33 6.86
C GLY A 23 -8.61 -18.33 7.84
N THR A 24 -8.14 -18.83 8.98
CA THR A 24 -7.49 -18.01 10.01
C THR A 24 -6.01 -17.79 9.71
N GLN A 25 -5.60 -16.52 9.66
CA GLN A 25 -4.22 -16.10 9.41
C GLN A 25 -3.67 -15.37 10.64
N THR A 26 -2.50 -15.80 11.10
CA THR A 26 -1.80 -15.17 12.24
C THR A 26 -0.90 -14.02 11.81
N GLY A 27 -0.68 -13.84 10.52
CA GLY A 27 0.03 -12.69 9.96
C GLY A 27 -0.27 -12.55 8.48
N VAL A 28 -0.12 -11.33 7.97
CA VAL A 28 -0.38 -11.03 6.56
C VAL A 28 0.57 -9.96 6.07
N THR A 29 0.99 -10.09 4.82
CA THR A 29 1.68 -9.05 4.06
C THR A 29 0.95 -8.84 2.74
N VAL A 30 0.67 -7.58 2.40
CA VAL A 30 0.18 -7.18 1.07
C VAL A 30 1.11 -6.11 0.53
N ALA A 31 1.64 -6.30 -0.67
CA ALA A 31 2.53 -5.38 -1.35
C ALA A 31 2.03 -5.09 -2.78
N MET A 32 2.27 -3.88 -3.28
CA MET A 32 1.87 -3.47 -4.62
C MET A 32 2.60 -2.21 -5.09
N TRP A 33 2.64 -2.01 -6.39
CA TRP A 33 2.94 -0.73 -7.00
C TRP A 33 1.65 0.06 -7.24
N VAL A 34 1.66 1.35 -6.93
CA VAL A 34 0.52 2.25 -7.16
C VAL A 34 0.99 3.59 -7.73
N LYS A 35 0.29 4.09 -8.74
CA LYS A 35 0.42 5.45 -9.26
C LYS A 35 -0.91 6.18 -9.13
N PHE A 36 -0.89 7.34 -8.49
CA PHE A 36 -2.08 8.14 -8.22
C PHE A 36 -2.25 9.26 -9.24
N SER A 37 -3.49 9.54 -9.65
CA SER A 37 -3.81 10.83 -10.27
C SER A 37 -3.92 11.93 -9.21
N ALA A 38 -3.87 13.19 -9.63
CA ALA A 38 -4.09 14.32 -8.72
C ALA A 38 -5.45 14.28 -8.01
N SER A 39 -6.50 13.79 -8.67
CA SER A 39 -7.84 13.67 -8.06
C SER A 39 -7.98 12.50 -7.09
N ALA A 40 -7.15 11.45 -7.24
CA ALA A 40 -7.13 10.38 -6.24
C ALA A 40 -6.63 10.87 -4.88
N LEU A 41 -5.63 11.74 -4.83
CA LEU A 41 -5.00 12.18 -3.57
C LEU A 41 -5.94 12.92 -2.62
N THR A 42 -7.02 13.53 -3.14
CA THR A 42 -8.05 14.20 -2.34
C THR A 42 -9.29 13.34 -2.10
N SER A 43 -9.25 12.06 -2.50
CA SER A 43 -10.33 11.10 -2.37
C SER A 43 -10.14 10.17 -1.17
N ASN A 44 -11.16 9.35 -0.90
CA ASN A 44 -11.10 8.24 0.05
C ASN A 44 -11.07 6.87 -0.66
N ALA A 45 -10.39 6.81 -1.82
CA ALA A 45 -10.31 5.59 -2.61
C ALA A 45 -9.72 4.41 -1.83
N ARG A 46 -10.19 3.19 -2.12
CA ARG A 46 -9.53 1.97 -1.65
C ARG A 46 -8.43 1.59 -2.62
N LEU A 47 -7.24 1.33 -2.09
CA LEU A 47 -6.17 0.72 -2.87
C LEU A 47 -6.44 -0.77 -2.98
N PHE A 48 -6.71 -1.41 -1.85
CA PHE A 48 -7.21 -2.77 -1.83
C PHE A 48 -8.11 -3.05 -0.62
N VAL A 49 -8.94 -4.07 -0.78
CA VAL A 49 -9.72 -4.70 0.29
C VAL A 49 -9.54 -6.21 0.15
N LEU A 50 -8.98 -6.85 1.16
CA LEU A 50 -8.92 -8.29 1.31
C LEU A 50 -9.91 -8.68 2.42
N GLY A 51 -11.02 -9.30 2.06
CA GLY A 51 -12.04 -9.75 3.00
C GLY A 51 -13.42 -9.84 2.36
N ALA A 52 -14.39 -10.37 3.10
CA ALA A 52 -15.77 -10.48 2.64
C ALA A 52 -16.56 -9.14 2.69
N SER A 53 -15.95 -8.07 3.23
CA SER A 53 -16.59 -6.75 3.43
C SER A 53 -15.56 -5.62 3.26
N ASP A 54 -16.02 -4.36 3.17
CA ASP A 54 -15.17 -3.17 3.05
C ASP A 54 -14.18 -3.05 4.22
N VAL A 55 -13.13 -2.26 4.02
CA VAL A 55 -12.13 -1.98 5.05
C VAL A 55 -12.76 -1.44 6.33
N GLY A 56 -12.31 -1.95 7.47
CA GLY A 56 -12.86 -1.62 8.80
C GLY A 56 -13.98 -2.55 9.27
N ALA A 57 -14.34 -3.57 8.49
CA ALA A 57 -15.11 -4.71 9.00
C ALA A 57 -14.18 -5.74 9.66
N ALA A 58 -14.71 -6.55 10.56
CA ALA A 58 -14.03 -7.76 11.03
C ALA A 58 -13.79 -8.73 9.86
N GLY A 59 -12.69 -9.48 9.89
CA GLY A 59 -12.28 -10.37 8.81
C GLY A 59 -11.84 -9.64 7.53
N SER A 60 -11.41 -8.37 7.64
CA SER A 60 -10.92 -7.59 6.49
C SER A 60 -9.56 -6.94 6.74
N VAL A 61 -8.79 -6.77 5.68
CA VAL A 61 -7.53 -6.02 5.65
C VAL A 61 -7.55 -5.09 4.46
N GLY A 62 -7.07 -3.86 4.62
CA GLY A 62 -6.94 -2.99 3.47
C GLY A 62 -6.27 -1.66 3.72
N LEU A 63 -6.08 -0.94 2.62
CA LEU A 63 -5.52 0.40 2.57
C LEU A 63 -6.47 1.35 1.84
N SER A 64 -6.58 2.57 2.36
CA SER A 64 -7.30 3.65 1.68
C SER A 64 -6.52 4.96 1.68
N LEU A 65 -6.87 5.86 0.76
CA LEU A 65 -6.48 7.26 0.85
C LEU A 65 -7.36 7.98 1.89
N ASN A 66 -6.78 8.94 2.60
CA ASN A 66 -7.50 9.69 3.64
C ASN A 66 -8.07 11.05 3.18
N GLY A 67 -7.96 11.37 1.88
CA GLY A 67 -8.37 12.67 1.33
C GLY A 67 -7.35 13.80 1.48
N ALA A 68 -6.18 13.53 2.07
CA ALA A 68 -5.08 14.48 2.23
C ALA A 68 -3.75 13.96 1.64
N GLY A 69 -3.82 13.04 0.66
CA GLY A 69 -2.64 12.43 0.04
C GLY A 69 -1.85 11.51 0.99
N LYS A 70 -2.50 10.96 2.02
CA LYS A 70 -1.93 10.02 2.99
C LYS A 70 -2.76 8.74 3.03
N LEU A 71 -2.21 7.72 3.69
CA LEU A 71 -2.83 6.39 3.77
C LEU A 71 -3.46 6.13 5.14
N ASN A 72 -4.52 5.34 5.13
CA ASN A 72 -5.11 4.70 6.30
C ASN A 72 -4.95 3.19 6.19
N VAL A 73 -4.67 2.55 7.32
CA VAL A 73 -4.56 1.09 7.46
C VAL A 73 -5.78 0.57 8.19
N TYR A 74 -6.31 -0.55 7.71
CA TYR A 74 -7.42 -1.27 8.33
C TYR A 74 -7.08 -2.74 8.44
N VAL A 75 -7.32 -3.30 9.63
CA VAL A 75 -7.10 -4.71 9.93
C VAL A 75 -8.13 -5.15 10.96
N ASP A 76 -8.98 -6.10 10.58
CA ASP A 76 -9.93 -6.79 11.44
C ASP A 76 -10.80 -5.86 12.31
N GLY A 77 -11.43 -4.88 11.67
CA GLY A 77 -12.21 -3.84 12.34
C GLY A 77 -11.40 -2.76 13.08
N GLY A 78 -10.07 -2.91 13.17
CA GLY A 78 -9.14 -1.87 13.60
C GLY A 78 -8.80 -0.91 12.46
N SER A 79 -8.56 0.36 12.79
CA SER A 79 -8.31 1.41 11.80
C SER A 79 -7.47 2.55 12.35
N THR A 80 -6.69 3.19 11.47
CA THR A 80 -5.96 4.44 11.74
C THR A 80 -6.68 5.70 11.26
N ALA A 81 -7.89 5.57 10.69
CA ALA A 81 -8.59 6.64 9.98
C ALA A 81 -8.87 7.90 10.83
N ASP A 82 -9.00 7.73 12.16
CA ASP A 82 -9.37 8.81 13.07
C ASP A 82 -8.15 9.45 13.78
N THR A 83 -6.95 8.87 13.62
CA THR A 83 -5.85 9.16 14.54
C THR A 83 -4.49 9.39 13.88
N ILE A 84 -4.24 8.92 12.65
CA ILE A 84 -2.87 8.96 12.10
C ILE A 84 -2.85 9.23 10.58
N ASN A 85 -2.16 10.30 10.18
CA ASN A 85 -1.71 10.53 8.80
C ASN A 85 -0.47 9.67 8.53
N LEU A 86 -0.63 8.47 7.94
CA LEU A 86 0.48 7.54 7.75
C LEU A 86 1.30 7.84 6.48
N GLY A 87 2.62 7.63 6.60
CA GLY A 87 3.57 7.64 5.49
C GLY A 87 3.93 9.04 4.96
N PRO A 88 4.74 9.11 3.88
CA PRO A 88 5.08 10.35 3.21
C PRO A 88 3.84 10.96 2.54
N THR A 89 3.91 12.25 2.22
CA THR A 89 2.85 12.87 1.41
C THR A 89 3.00 12.35 -0.01
N LEU A 90 1.97 11.68 -0.52
CA LEU A 90 1.97 11.09 -1.85
C LEU A 90 1.76 12.20 -2.90
N SER A 91 2.46 12.06 -4.04
CA SER A 91 2.36 12.96 -5.19
C SER A 91 1.66 12.28 -6.36
N ALA A 92 1.05 13.09 -7.22
CA ALA A 92 0.45 12.59 -8.44
C ALA A 92 1.54 12.11 -9.40
N ASP A 93 1.17 11.22 -10.29
CA ASP A 93 1.97 10.73 -11.40
C ASP A 93 3.33 10.10 -11.00
N THR A 94 3.45 9.66 -9.76
CA THR A 94 4.63 8.99 -9.20
C THR A 94 4.26 7.56 -8.83
N TRP A 95 5.09 6.59 -9.25
CA TRP A 95 4.97 5.20 -8.83
C TRP A 95 5.52 5.02 -7.42
N TYR A 96 4.67 4.52 -6.54
CA TYR A 96 5.00 4.17 -5.16
C TYR A 96 4.89 2.66 -4.98
N PHE A 97 5.90 2.07 -4.36
CA PHE A 97 5.79 0.73 -3.81
C PHE A 97 5.22 0.85 -2.40
N ILE A 98 4.10 0.19 -2.15
CA ILE A 98 3.37 0.28 -0.89
C ILE A 98 3.19 -1.15 -0.37
N ALA A 99 3.57 -1.38 0.88
CA ALA A 99 3.29 -2.65 1.54
C ALA A 99 2.72 -2.45 2.95
N LEU A 100 1.78 -3.32 3.33
CA LEU A 100 1.25 -3.45 4.67
C LEU A 100 1.67 -4.81 5.21
N THR A 101 2.19 -4.84 6.43
CA THR A 101 2.40 -6.07 7.19
C THR A 101 1.62 -6.01 8.50
N TYR A 102 1.12 -7.15 8.97
CA TYR A 102 0.44 -7.27 10.25
C TYR A 102 0.79 -8.60 10.93
N ASP A 103 1.06 -8.53 12.23
CA ASP A 103 1.26 -9.65 13.14
C ASP A 103 0.08 -9.75 14.12
N GLY A 104 -0.68 -10.83 13.99
CA GLY A 104 -1.79 -11.18 14.87
C GLY A 104 -1.40 -12.09 16.04
N THR A 105 -0.13 -12.46 16.19
CA THR A 105 0.32 -13.35 17.27
C THR A 105 0.60 -12.61 18.58
N SER A 106 0.81 -11.30 18.53
CA SER A 106 1.16 -10.50 19.68
C SER A 106 -0.03 -10.29 20.62
N SER A 107 0.22 -10.33 21.94
CA SER A 107 -0.83 -10.10 22.95
C SER A 107 -1.28 -8.64 23.07
N GLY A 108 -0.52 -7.71 22.49
CA GLY A 108 -0.87 -6.29 22.39
C GLY A 108 -0.35 -5.67 21.08
N SER A 109 -0.75 -4.44 20.78
CA SER A 109 -0.33 -3.80 19.52
C SER A 109 1.09 -3.24 19.53
N THR A 110 1.77 -3.31 20.69
CA THR A 110 3.08 -2.70 20.90
C THR A 110 4.15 -3.67 21.40
N ASN A 111 3.89 -4.98 21.33
CA ASN A 111 4.80 -6.04 21.77
C ASN A 111 4.98 -7.16 20.73
N SER A 112 4.83 -6.85 19.44
CA SER A 112 5.11 -7.81 18.37
C SER A 112 6.62 -8.03 18.24
N THR A 113 7.08 -9.23 18.62
CA THR A 113 8.46 -9.66 18.39
C THR A 113 8.69 -10.05 16.93
N VAL A 114 7.65 -10.51 16.24
CA VAL A 114 7.70 -10.83 14.80
C VAL A 114 8.00 -9.57 13.99
N GLN A 115 7.28 -8.46 14.26
CA GLN A 115 7.55 -7.18 13.60
C GLN A 115 8.87 -6.56 14.04
N GLY A 116 9.22 -6.69 15.32
CA GLY A 116 10.54 -6.24 15.81
C GLY A 116 11.70 -6.95 15.10
N ALA A 117 11.55 -8.21 14.71
CA ALA A 117 12.55 -8.92 13.92
C ALA A 117 12.49 -8.61 12.41
N ALA A 118 11.33 -8.19 11.90
CA ALA A 118 11.11 -7.89 10.48
C ALA A 118 11.54 -6.46 10.08
N THR A 119 11.56 -5.53 11.04
CA THR A 119 11.87 -4.10 10.86
C THR A 119 13.35 -3.81 11.12
N THR A 120 13.87 -2.74 10.52
CA THR A 120 15.28 -2.34 10.71
C THR A 120 15.51 -1.51 11.97
N ASP A 121 14.48 -0.83 12.48
CA ASP A 121 14.53 -0.03 13.70
C ASP A 121 14.17 -0.85 14.97
N GLY A 122 13.78 -2.12 14.80
CA GLY A 122 13.41 -3.02 15.88
C GLY A 122 12.10 -2.68 16.56
N ASN A 123 11.23 -1.87 15.94
CA ASN A 123 9.99 -1.47 16.57
C ASN A 123 9.02 -2.67 16.70
N THR A 124 8.27 -2.68 17.80
CA THR A 124 7.42 -3.80 18.19
C THR A 124 5.94 -3.56 17.91
N LYS A 125 5.61 -2.69 16.95
CA LYS A 125 4.21 -2.42 16.61
C LYS A 125 3.67 -3.57 15.77
N ASN A 126 2.43 -3.96 16.01
CA ASN A 126 1.87 -5.16 15.38
C ASN A 126 1.50 -4.95 13.89
N GLY A 127 1.48 -3.72 13.38
CA GLY A 127 1.36 -3.45 11.95
C GLY A 127 2.41 -2.46 11.46
N GLN A 128 2.88 -2.61 10.22
CA GLN A 128 3.80 -1.67 9.58
C GLN A 128 3.29 -1.30 8.19
N LEU A 129 3.34 -0.01 7.86
CA LEU A 129 3.20 0.48 6.50
C LEU A 129 4.58 0.79 5.94
N TYR A 130 4.89 0.28 4.76
CA TYR A 130 6.12 0.56 4.04
C TYR A 130 5.78 1.35 2.78
N VAL A 131 6.52 2.43 2.52
CA VAL A 131 6.41 3.22 1.30
C VAL A 131 7.78 3.47 0.72
N GLY A 132 7.97 3.12 -0.55
CA GLY A 132 9.17 3.40 -1.34
C GLY A 132 8.79 3.90 -2.73
N THR A 133 9.80 4.13 -3.57
CA THR A 133 9.61 4.50 -4.99
C THR A 133 10.51 3.64 -5.86
N ALA A 134 10.51 3.86 -7.18
CA ALA A 134 11.46 3.20 -8.08
C ALA A 134 12.93 3.39 -7.64
N THR A 135 13.26 4.55 -7.09
CA THR A 135 14.65 4.95 -6.79
C THR A 135 14.95 5.05 -5.29
N SER A 136 13.94 5.09 -4.44
CA SER A 136 14.10 5.17 -2.98
C SER A 136 13.66 3.86 -2.32
N ALA A 137 14.49 3.38 -1.40
CA ALA A 137 14.19 2.23 -0.58
C ALA A 137 12.89 2.42 0.22
N VAL A 138 12.30 1.31 0.65
CA VAL A 138 11.11 1.37 1.50
C VAL A 138 11.42 1.96 2.87
N THR A 139 10.66 2.98 3.27
CA THR A 139 10.64 3.51 4.64
C THR A 139 9.43 2.94 5.36
N ASP A 140 9.64 2.43 6.57
CA ASP A 140 8.57 1.92 7.40
C ASP A 140 7.94 3.01 8.28
N THR A 141 6.66 2.86 8.54
CA THR A 141 5.87 3.71 9.43
C THR A 141 5.13 2.79 10.39
N PRO A 142 5.47 2.83 11.69
CA PRO A 142 4.86 1.93 12.64
C PRO A 142 3.37 2.20 12.88
N VAL A 143 2.57 1.12 12.96
CA VAL A 143 1.11 1.18 13.08
C VAL A 143 0.63 0.35 14.27
N LYS A 144 -0.12 0.99 15.17
CA LYS A 144 -0.82 0.31 16.27
C LYS A 144 -2.20 -0.10 15.81
N ILE A 145 -2.44 -1.40 15.68
CA ILE A 145 -3.76 -1.95 15.38
C ILE A 145 -4.31 -2.64 16.64
N GLY A 146 -5.39 -2.08 17.22
CA GLY A 146 -6.00 -2.62 18.44
C GLY A 146 -7.51 -2.47 18.51
N LEU A 147 -8.12 -3.03 19.57
CA LEU A 147 -9.57 -3.18 19.73
C LEU A 147 -10.31 -1.88 20.09
N THR A 148 -9.69 -1.01 20.89
CA THR A 148 -10.33 0.21 21.40
C THR A 148 -9.47 1.45 21.14
N GLY A 149 -10.09 2.51 20.62
CA GLY A 149 -9.48 3.84 20.58
C GLY A 149 -9.68 4.56 21.92
N PRO A 150 -8.89 5.61 22.24
CA PRO A 150 -7.76 6.15 21.46
C PRO A 150 -6.42 5.45 21.76
N ASN A 151 -6.37 4.57 22.75
CA ASN A 151 -5.18 3.83 23.17
C ASN A 151 -5.29 2.38 22.73
N TYR A 152 -4.82 2.11 21.52
CA TYR A 152 -4.84 0.79 20.87
C TYR A 152 -3.90 -0.23 21.54
N ASN A 153 -3.85 -0.38 22.86
CA ASN A 153 -2.85 -1.24 23.51
C ASN A 153 -3.11 -2.74 23.31
N ASP A 154 -4.36 -3.13 23.06
CA ASP A 154 -4.76 -4.51 22.76
C ASP A 154 -4.43 -4.88 21.31
N SER A 155 -4.35 -6.19 21.01
CA SER A 155 -4.19 -6.71 19.64
C SER A 155 -5.54 -7.17 19.07
N ARG A 156 -5.69 -7.13 17.74
CA ARG A 156 -6.81 -7.80 17.05
C ARG A 156 -6.67 -9.32 17.01
N GLY A 157 -5.45 -9.83 17.22
CA GLY A 157 -5.19 -11.25 17.15
C GLY A 157 -5.12 -11.76 15.71
N SER A 158 -5.27 -13.07 15.53
CA SER A 158 -5.37 -13.68 14.20
C SER A 158 -6.62 -13.21 13.45
N ILE A 159 -6.49 -13.02 12.14
CA ILE A 159 -7.58 -12.59 11.27
C ILE A 159 -8.28 -13.83 10.72
N ASP A 160 -9.59 -13.95 10.91
CA ASP A 160 -10.40 -14.96 10.24
C ASP A 160 -11.02 -14.40 8.95
N PHE A 161 -10.52 -14.83 7.80
CA PHE A 161 -11.04 -14.48 6.49
C PHE A 161 -12.24 -15.36 6.07
N GLY A 162 -12.57 -16.37 6.86
CA GLY A 162 -13.62 -17.34 6.56
C GLY A 162 -13.32 -18.21 5.33
N ALA A 163 -14.35 -18.93 4.87
CA ALA A 163 -14.25 -19.87 3.75
C ALA A 163 -14.30 -19.19 2.36
N SER A 164 -14.84 -17.97 2.28
CA SER A 164 -14.95 -17.18 1.05
C SER A 164 -14.54 -15.75 1.35
N THR A 165 -13.40 -15.34 0.79
CA THR A 165 -12.92 -13.97 0.88
C THR A 165 -12.72 -13.41 -0.52
N ALA A 166 -13.02 -12.12 -0.68
CA ALA A 166 -12.79 -11.41 -1.92
C ALA A 166 -11.54 -10.53 -1.80
N LEU A 167 -10.84 -10.37 -2.91
CA LEU A 167 -9.89 -9.30 -3.11
C LEU A 167 -10.55 -8.26 -4.02
N TYR A 168 -10.53 -7.01 -3.60
CA TYR A 168 -10.85 -5.86 -4.44
C TYR A 168 -9.61 -4.99 -4.57
N LEU A 169 -9.25 -4.63 -5.80
CA LEU A 169 -8.17 -3.72 -6.11
C LEU A 169 -8.73 -2.46 -6.73
N GLY A 170 -8.29 -1.31 -6.23
CA GLY A 170 -8.68 0.02 -6.71
C GLY A 170 -10.11 0.41 -6.37
N ASN A 171 -10.87 -0.37 -5.60
CA ASN A 171 -12.22 -0.01 -5.17
C ASN A 171 -12.69 -0.85 -3.96
N ARG A 172 -13.88 -0.56 -3.45
CA ARG A 172 -14.61 -1.42 -2.50
C ARG A 172 -15.69 -2.25 -3.21
N ALA A 173 -16.31 -3.16 -2.46
CA ALA A 173 -17.29 -4.11 -2.98
C ALA A 173 -18.51 -3.51 -3.71
N ASP A 174 -18.96 -2.31 -3.32
CA ASP A 174 -20.09 -1.62 -3.98
C ASP A 174 -19.66 -0.64 -5.09
N TYR A 175 -18.35 -0.59 -5.39
CA TYR A 175 -17.72 0.21 -6.43
C TYR A 175 -17.80 1.74 -6.28
N THR A 176 -18.17 2.25 -5.10
CA THR A 176 -18.35 3.71 -4.88
C THR A 176 -17.14 4.43 -4.28
N ARG A 177 -15.99 3.76 -4.11
CA ARG A 177 -14.75 4.31 -3.53
C ARG A 177 -13.54 4.01 -4.41
N GLY A 178 -13.69 4.33 -5.69
CA GLY A 178 -12.73 3.97 -6.72
C GLY A 178 -11.48 4.83 -6.74
N LEU A 179 -10.35 4.18 -7.00
CA LEU A 179 -9.05 4.80 -7.24
C LEU A 179 -8.99 5.33 -8.67
N ASN A 180 -8.67 6.61 -8.81
CA ASN A 180 -8.22 7.15 -10.08
C ASN A 180 -6.70 7.01 -10.19
N GLY A 181 -6.22 5.95 -10.82
CA GLY A 181 -4.79 5.63 -10.85
C GLY A 181 -4.51 4.29 -11.50
N MET A 182 -3.30 3.80 -11.26
CA MET A 182 -2.82 2.50 -11.73
C MET A 182 -2.34 1.70 -10.54
N ILE A 183 -2.64 0.40 -10.52
CA ILE A 183 -2.09 -0.57 -9.58
C ILE A 183 -1.38 -1.63 -10.42
N ASP A 184 -0.21 -2.06 -9.98
CA ASP A 184 0.57 -3.11 -10.62
C ASP A 184 1.24 -4.01 -9.55
N ASP A 185 1.64 -5.21 -9.97
CA ASP A 185 2.38 -6.22 -9.19
C ASP A 185 1.91 -6.40 -7.74
N VAL A 186 0.67 -6.87 -7.59
CA VAL A 186 0.09 -7.14 -6.27
C VAL A 186 0.54 -8.51 -5.76
N SER A 187 1.16 -8.53 -4.59
CA SER A 187 1.61 -9.74 -3.90
C SER A 187 1.00 -9.85 -2.50
N ILE A 188 0.53 -11.05 -2.13
CA ILE A 188 -0.09 -11.34 -0.84
C ILE A 188 0.59 -12.56 -0.20
N TYR A 189 0.96 -12.47 1.07
CA TYR A 189 1.63 -13.54 1.81
C TYR A 189 0.94 -13.80 3.14
N SER A 190 0.87 -15.08 3.53
CA SER A 190 0.48 -15.53 4.87
C SER A 190 1.66 -15.42 5.84
N GLY A 191 1.92 -14.21 6.32
CA GLY A 191 2.99 -13.91 7.28
C GLY A 191 3.51 -12.49 7.17
N VAL A 192 4.46 -12.14 8.03
CA VAL A 192 5.14 -10.84 8.04
C VAL A 192 6.45 -10.94 7.25
N LEU A 193 6.56 -10.22 6.14
CA LEU A 193 7.82 -10.08 5.41
C LEU A 193 8.73 -9.03 6.07
N SER A 194 10.04 -9.27 6.02
CA SER A 194 11.03 -8.30 6.47
C SER A 194 11.14 -7.10 5.53
N GLN A 195 11.55 -5.95 6.05
CA GLN A 195 11.80 -4.74 5.27
C GLN A 195 12.77 -4.99 4.12
N THR A 196 13.82 -5.79 4.35
CA THR A 196 14.77 -6.20 3.30
C THR A 196 14.10 -7.03 2.20
N SER A 197 13.19 -7.95 2.56
CA SER A 197 12.45 -8.75 1.58
C SER A 197 11.51 -7.87 0.74
N LEU A 198 10.88 -6.88 1.37
CA LEU A 198 10.03 -5.91 0.69
C LEU A 198 10.83 -5.00 -0.25
N ASP A 199 12.03 -4.58 0.13
CA ASP A 199 12.89 -3.80 -0.76
C ASP A 199 13.38 -4.63 -1.96
N ASN A 200 13.68 -5.92 -1.75
CA ASN A 200 13.99 -6.84 -2.84
C ASN A 200 12.79 -7.03 -3.79
N LEU A 201 11.58 -7.16 -3.24
CA LEU A 201 10.35 -7.26 -4.04
C LEU A 201 10.15 -5.98 -4.88
N ARG A 202 10.31 -4.81 -4.26
CA ARG A 202 10.27 -3.51 -4.96
C ARG A 202 11.23 -3.46 -6.14
N LEU A 203 12.47 -3.92 -5.96
CA LEU A 203 13.49 -3.89 -7.01
C LEU A 203 13.23 -4.92 -8.14
N ALA A 204 12.46 -5.98 -7.88
CA ALA A 204 12.20 -7.04 -8.85
C ALA A 204 11.18 -6.64 -9.94
N SER A 205 10.34 -5.64 -9.70
CA SER A 205 9.14 -5.38 -10.51
C SER A 205 8.81 -3.90 -10.72
N VAL A 206 9.84 -3.04 -10.85
CA VAL A 206 9.63 -1.59 -11.04
C VAL A 206 8.83 -1.33 -12.34
N PRO A 207 7.61 -0.76 -12.27
CA PRO A 207 6.82 -0.47 -13.45
C PRO A 207 7.53 0.57 -14.34
N GLU A 208 7.56 0.34 -15.65
CA GLU A 208 8.30 1.19 -16.57
C GLU A 208 7.82 2.66 -16.48
N PRO A 209 8.74 3.64 -16.39
CA PRO A 209 8.36 5.03 -16.60
C PRO A 209 7.91 5.16 -18.06
N GLY A 210 6.62 5.45 -18.27
CA GLY A 210 6.04 5.56 -19.60
C GLY A 210 6.95 6.32 -20.55
N VAL A 211 7.22 5.70 -21.71
CA VAL A 211 8.13 5.99 -22.84
C VAL A 211 8.70 7.42 -23.01
N ALA A 212 8.04 8.47 -22.52
CA ALA A 212 8.54 9.84 -22.47
C ALA A 212 9.87 10.01 -21.72
N ALA A 213 10.14 9.22 -20.66
CA ALA A 213 11.42 9.30 -19.94
C ALA A 213 12.60 8.71 -20.75
N MET A 214 12.35 7.65 -21.52
CA MET A 214 13.35 7.03 -22.40
C MET A 214 13.68 7.92 -23.61
N LEU A 215 12.72 8.71 -24.10
CA LEU A 215 12.96 9.67 -25.17
C LEU A 215 13.85 10.85 -24.70
N ALA A 216 13.77 11.24 -23.42
CA ALA A 216 14.62 12.29 -22.85
C ALA A 216 16.10 11.84 -22.70
N ILE A 217 16.33 10.56 -22.36
CA ILE A 217 17.69 9.99 -22.32
C ILE A 217 18.21 9.75 -23.75
N GLY A 218 17.35 9.31 -24.68
CA GLY A 218 17.70 9.10 -26.08
C GLY A 218 18.00 10.39 -26.86
N ALA A 219 17.34 11.51 -26.55
CA ALA A 219 17.56 12.79 -27.22
C ALA A 219 18.76 13.59 -26.65
N GLY A 220 19.18 13.32 -25.40
CA GLY A 220 20.32 13.98 -24.76
C GLY A 220 21.70 13.41 -25.14
N GLY A 221 21.76 12.23 -25.78
CA GLY A 221 23.01 11.48 -26.03
C GLY A 221 23.64 11.65 -27.42
N LEU A 222 23.04 12.39 -28.36
CA LEU A 222 23.48 12.44 -29.76
C LEU A 222 24.06 13.79 -30.24
N LEU A 223 24.52 14.65 -29.32
CA LEU A 223 25.18 15.91 -29.68
C LEU A 223 26.61 15.99 -29.12
N PHE A 224 27.53 15.29 -29.78
CA PHE A 224 28.92 15.72 -29.90
C PHE A 224 29.39 15.59 -31.36
N LEU A 225 29.39 16.72 -32.07
CA LEU A 225 30.11 16.94 -33.33
C LEU A 225 31.62 17.02 -33.07
N ARG A 226 32.46 16.46 -33.95
CA ARG A 226 33.69 17.16 -34.40
C ARG A 226 34.28 16.64 -35.72
N ASN A 227 34.30 17.55 -36.70
CA ASN A 227 34.98 17.50 -37.99
C ASN A 227 36.41 16.91 -37.94
N ARG A 228 36.74 16.03 -38.89
CA ARG A 228 38.13 15.80 -39.32
C ARG A 228 38.36 16.46 -40.69
N ARG A 229 39.30 17.43 -40.69
CA ARG A 229 39.75 18.24 -41.83
C ARG A 229 40.31 17.37 -42.96
N LYS A 230 40.09 17.80 -44.21
CA LYS A 230 40.87 17.37 -45.39
C LYS A 230 42.31 17.86 -45.26
N VAL A 231 43.27 17.03 -45.66
CA VAL A 231 44.66 17.42 -45.94
C VAL A 231 44.87 17.26 -47.44
N SER A 232 45.55 18.24 -48.04
CA SER A 232 45.88 18.37 -49.46
C SER A 232 46.68 17.20 -50.01
#